data_AF-A0A397FCZ5-F1
#
_entry.id   AF-A0A397FCZ5-F1
#
_cell.length_a   1.000
_cell.length_b   1.000
_cell.length_c   1.000
_cell.angle_alpha   90.00
_cell.angle_beta   90.00
_cell.angle_gamma   90.00
#
_symmetry.space_group_name_H-M   'P 1'
#
loop_
_entity.id
_entity.type
_entity.pdbx_description
1 polymer ?
#
loop_
_entity_poly.entity_id
_entity_poly.type
_entity_poly.pdbx_seq_one_letter_code
_entity_poly.pdbx_strand_id
1 'polypeptide(L)'
;MDQSSNSDDRLRQVAACIPIVPFKGVSFYDIGGLLARPVEFAMCIDLLVAYCEPFSDRISSIGCFDARGFLLGPILAVRLKKKVFMLRKPDKMPRVSHSVRYGKEYVGDDPTLGDDGLCIQEGAVVAGDKVLLIDDLLATGGTMAAGLDLVKQCGGEVLSAMSGSHLSKDFFELVKSIGESKSKQEEDRIIVSEVAQLKRKMTELSQASNSQAAQANKKKQKEFLIRLMYVEMLGHDASFGYIKAVEMTASTNLIQKRVGYLTCSLTLSPTHEFRFMIINQLQRDLQSANHLEVCSALMAVCKLVTTEMIPAVQPMIIESLRHDIELVRKKAVMALHRFHQLNPDSVAGLGDSLRRTLCDRDPSVMGAALCLLHDVAVITPSAYKDLVPSYVSILKQITEHRLPREFDYHRIPAPWIQIRLLKILALLGQADQATSEGMYEVLHDVMRRADTGINVGYAIIYECVRTVTTIYPNSTLLDAAAASISRFISSDNHNLKYLGVTGLAAIVKDHPRYAAAHQMAVIDCLEDPDETLKRKTLDLLYRMTNPVNVEFIVAKLTTFLREATDVFL
;
A
#
# COMPACT_ATOMS: atom_id res chain seq x y z
N MET A 1 0.97 -42.34 -12.54
CA MET A 1 1.80 -41.70 -11.50
C MET A 1 2.43 -40.46 -12.12
N ASP A 2 2.13 -39.29 -11.55
CA ASP A 2 2.98 -38.09 -11.47
C ASP A 2 3.50 -37.36 -12.73
N GLN A 3 2.63 -37.02 -13.67
CA GLN A 3 2.96 -35.94 -14.63
C GLN A 3 2.64 -34.53 -14.11
N SER A 4 1.59 -34.37 -13.29
CA SER A 4 1.19 -33.04 -12.77
C SER A 4 2.06 -32.53 -11.62
N SER A 5 2.60 -33.42 -10.77
CA SER A 5 3.54 -33.05 -9.71
C SER A 5 4.88 -32.58 -10.30
N ASN A 6 5.38 -33.31 -11.30
CA ASN A 6 6.63 -33.01 -11.99
C ASN A 6 6.56 -31.67 -12.78
N SER A 7 5.40 -31.35 -13.39
CA SER A 7 5.22 -30.04 -14.03
C SER A 7 5.21 -28.88 -13.05
N ASP A 8 4.60 -29.06 -11.87
CA ASP A 8 4.54 -28.03 -10.82
C ASP A 8 5.93 -27.76 -10.22
N ASP A 9 6.76 -28.80 -10.04
CA ASP A 9 8.13 -28.65 -9.55
C ASP A 9 9.03 -27.95 -10.57
N ARG A 10 8.90 -28.29 -11.87
CA ARG A 10 9.59 -27.58 -12.95
C ARG A 10 9.20 -26.11 -13.02
N LEU A 11 7.91 -25.79 -12.88
CA LEU A 11 7.42 -24.41 -12.86
C LEU A 11 7.99 -23.62 -11.67
N ARG A 12 8.09 -24.23 -10.48
CA ARG A 12 8.71 -23.61 -9.31
C ARG A 12 10.19 -23.34 -9.51
N GLN A 13 10.92 -24.27 -10.14
CA GLN A 13 12.33 -24.10 -10.44
C GLN A 13 12.56 -22.96 -11.45
N VAL A 14 11.75 -22.86 -12.50
CA VAL A 14 11.79 -21.71 -13.44
C VAL A 14 11.47 -20.40 -12.72
N ALA A 15 10.42 -20.37 -11.88
CA ALA A 15 9.99 -19.16 -11.18
C ALA A 15 11.05 -18.65 -10.17
N ALA A 16 11.76 -19.55 -9.49
CA ALA A 16 12.86 -19.20 -8.59
C ALA A 16 14.03 -18.49 -9.33
N CYS A 17 14.06 -18.59 -10.66
CA CYS A 17 15.11 -17.97 -11.45
C CYS A 17 14.83 -16.53 -11.86
N ILE A 18 13.61 -16.04 -11.65
CA ILE A 18 13.16 -14.71 -12.10
C ILE A 18 13.04 -13.80 -10.88
N PRO A 19 14.10 -13.03 -10.51
CA PRO A 19 14.02 -12.14 -9.38
C PRO A 19 13.00 -11.03 -9.62
N ILE A 20 12.29 -10.66 -8.56
CA ILE A 20 11.39 -9.51 -8.55
C ILE A 20 12.17 -8.32 -8.01
N VAL A 21 12.38 -7.32 -8.86
CA VAL A 21 13.10 -6.09 -8.52
C VAL A 21 12.15 -4.89 -8.60
N PRO A 22 12.24 -3.91 -7.68
CA PRO A 22 11.50 -2.68 -7.82
C PRO A 22 12.08 -1.84 -8.96
N PHE A 23 11.28 -1.54 -9.98
CA PHE A 23 11.68 -0.70 -11.11
C PHE A 23 10.57 0.30 -11.44
N LYS A 24 10.89 1.59 -11.44
CA LYS A 24 9.94 2.69 -11.73
C LYS A 24 8.60 2.58 -10.96
N GLY A 25 8.65 2.18 -9.69
CA GLY A 25 7.47 2.13 -8.82
C GLY A 25 6.62 0.86 -8.90
N VAL A 26 7.01 -0.15 -9.70
CA VAL A 26 6.32 -1.45 -9.74
C VAL A 26 7.28 -2.64 -9.53
N SER A 27 6.71 -3.78 -9.15
CA SER A 27 7.42 -5.07 -9.10
C SER A 27 7.73 -5.56 -10.51
N PHE A 28 9.00 -5.49 -10.90
CA PHE A 28 9.48 -5.90 -12.21
C PHE A 28 10.12 -7.29 -12.14
N TYR A 29 9.60 -8.22 -12.94
CA TYR A 29 10.16 -9.57 -13.04
C TYR A 29 11.31 -9.54 -14.04
N ASP A 30 12.53 -9.65 -13.54
CA ASP A 30 13.72 -9.60 -14.39
C ASP A 30 14.01 -10.97 -14.99
N ILE A 31 13.60 -11.15 -16.26
CA ILE A 31 13.88 -12.35 -17.04
C ILE A 31 15.38 -12.61 -17.23
N GLY A 32 16.25 -11.61 -17.01
CA GLY A 32 17.70 -11.78 -17.04
C GLY A 32 18.20 -12.90 -16.13
N GLY A 33 17.56 -13.08 -14.96
CA GLY A 33 17.88 -14.18 -14.05
C GLY A 33 17.55 -15.58 -14.59
N LEU A 34 16.53 -15.69 -15.46
CA LEU A 34 16.18 -16.91 -16.17
C LEU A 34 17.13 -17.15 -17.35
N LEU A 35 17.43 -16.11 -18.14
CA LEU A 35 18.34 -16.20 -19.28
C LEU A 35 19.77 -16.58 -18.88
N ALA A 36 20.21 -16.13 -17.70
CA ALA A 36 21.51 -16.49 -17.13
C ALA A 36 21.62 -17.98 -16.74
N ARG A 37 20.51 -18.72 -16.79
CA ARG A 37 20.40 -20.13 -16.38
C ARG A 37 19.90 -20.99 -17.55
N PRO A 38 20.82 -21.52 -18.41
CA PRO A 38 20.45 -22.19 -19.66
C PRO A 38 19.54 -23.41 -19.48
N VAL A 39 19.70 -24.16 -18.39
CA VAL A 39 18.90 -25.36 -18.11
C VAL A 39 17.46 -24.97 -17.79
N GLU A 40 17.27 -24.00 -16.90
CA GLU A 40 15.96 -23.50 -16.52
C GLU A 40 15.29 -22.72 -17.66
N PHE A 41 16.07 -22.02 -18.47
CA PHE A 41 15.57 -21.37 -19.68
C PHE A 41 15.06 -22.40 -20.71
N ALA A 42 15.83 -23.46 -20.98
CA ALA A 42 15.38 -24.55 -21.85
C ALA A 42 14.10 -25.22 -21.31
N MET A 43 14.06 -25.47 -19.99
CA MET A 43 12.87 -26.00 -19.32
C MET A 43 11.65 -25.07 -19.43
N CYS A 44 11.84 -23.75 -19.34
CA CYS A 44 10.78 -22.77 -19.57
C CYS A 44 10.23 -22.88 -21.01
N ILE A 45 11.10 -23.01 -22.01
CA ILE A 45 10.70 -23.21 -23.41
C ILE A 45 9.95 -24.53 -23.58
N ASP A 46 10.42 -25.63 -22.98
CA ASP A 46 9.74 -26.93 -23.06
C ASP A 46 8.34 -26.89 -22.43
N LEU A 47 8.16 -26.16 -21.33
CA LEU A 47 6.85 -25.94 -20.72
C LEU A 47 5.92 -25.11 -21.64
N LEU A 48 6.45 -24.08 -22.29
CA LEU A 48 5.69 -23.28 -23.28
C LEU A 48 5.29 -24.12 -24.50
N VAL A 49 6.18 -24.99 -24.98
CA VAL A 49 5.88 -25.93 -26.08
C VAL A 49 4.78 -26.90 -25.67
N ALA A 50 4.92 -27.55 -24.52
CA ALA A 50 3.93 -28.50 -24.01
C ALA A 50 2.55 -27.84 -23.79
N TYR A 51 2.53 -26.57 -23.37
CA TYR A 51 1.29 -25.79 -23.28
C TYR A 51 0.64 -25.54 -24.64
N CYS A 52 1.44 -25.23 -25.66
CA CYS A 52 0.94 -24.93 -27.01
C CYS A 52 0.59 -26.17 -27.82
N GLU A 53 1.18 -27.32 -27.51
CA GLU A 53 1.07 -28.57 -28.28
C GLU A 53 -0.38 -28.97 -28.60
N PRO A 54 -1.35 -28.94 -27.66
CA PRO A 54 -2.74 -29.35 -27.92
C PRO A 54 -3.49 -28.52 -28.96
N PHE A 55 -3.00 -27.32 -29.27
CA PHE A 55 -3.61 -26.43 -30.25
C PHE A 55 -2.61 -25.92 -31.30
N SER A 56 -1.41 -26.50 -31.34
CA SER A 56 -0.32 -26.06 -32.20
C SER A 56 -0.66 -26.13 -33.69
N ASP A 57 -1.44 -27.13 -34.12
CA ASP A 57 -1.90 -27.27 -35.51
C ASP A 57 -2.77 -26.11 -35.98
N ARG A 58 -3.46 -25.45 -35.05
CA ARG A 58 -4.31 -24.30 -35.36
C ARG A 58 -3.51 -23.00 -35.50
N ILE A 59 -2.28 -22.94 -35.00
CA ILE A 59 -1.45 -21.73 -35.01
C ILE A 59 -0.76 -21.63 -36.37
N SER A 60 -0.91 -20.51 -37.08
CA SER A 60 -0.19 -20.24 -38.33
C SER A 60 1.07 -19.39 -38.10
N SER A 61 1.03 -18.46 -37.15
CA SER A 61 2.15 -17.57 -36.83
C SER A 61 2.19 -17.16 -35.36
N ILE A 62 3.37 -16.72 -34.91
CA ILE A 62 3.64 -16.22 -33.56
C ILE A 62 4.07 -14.75 -33.64
N GLY A 63 3.31 -13.86 -33.01
CA GLY A 63 3.62 -12.44 -32.91
C GLY A 63 4.32 -12.14 -31.59
N CYS A 64 5.47 -11.46 -31.66
CA CYS A 64 6.30 -11.18 -30.49
C CYS A 64 6.36 -9.67 -30.22
N PHE A 65 6.19 -9.26 -28.97
CA PHE A 65 6.34 -7.86 -28.57
C PHE A 65 7.82 -7.45 -28.42
N ASP A 66 8.10 -6.16 -28.68
CA ASP A 66 9.45 -5.58 -28.71
C ASP A 66 10.27 -5.86 -27.43
N ALA A 67 11.59 -5.94 -27.61
CA ALA A 67 12.59 -6.30 -26.62
C ALA A 67 12.51 -7.74 -26.06
N ARG A 68 11.53 -8.06 -25.21
CA ARG A 68 11.57 -9.27 -24.36
C ARG A 68 10.73 -10.42 -24.89
N GLY A 69 9.63 -10.13 -25.58
CA GLY A 69 8.91 -11.14 -26.38
C GLY A 69 9.82 -11.80 -27.43
N PHE A 70 10.83 -11.09 -27.93
CA PHE A 70 11.84 -11.61 -28.86
C PHE A 70 12.80 -12.63 -28.27
N LEU A 71 12.90 -12.73 -26.95
CA LEU A 71 13.76 -13.71 -26.29
C LEU A 71 13.10 -15.09 -26.23
N LEU A 72 11.77 -15.14 -26.25
CA LEU A 72 10.98 -16.36 -26.11
C LEU A 72 10.34 -16.80 -27.44
N GLY A 73 9.73 -15.85 -28.14
CA GLY A 73 8.87 -16.13 -29.29
C GLY A 73 9.55 -16.81 -30.48
N PRO A 74 10.72 -16.35 -30.95
CA PRO A 74 11.45 -17.02 -32.02
C PRO A 74 11.86 -18.46 -31.67
N ILE A 75 12.27 -18.70 -30.42
CA ILE A 75 12.66 -20.04 -29.97
C ILE A 75 11.44 -20.96 -29.96
N LEU A 76 10.31 -20.49 -29.41
CA LEU A 76 9.05 -21.23 -29.43
C LEU A 76 8.58 -21.50 -30.87
N ALA A 77 8.70 -20.52 -31.77
CA ALA A 77 8.33 -20.65 -33.17
C ALA A 77 9.15 -21.72 -33.89
N VAL A 78 10.46 -21.79 -33.64
CA VAL A 78 11.32 -22.85 -34.17
C VAL A 78 10.89 -24.23 -33.65
N ARG A 79 10.56 -24.34 -32.35
CA ARG A 79 10.12 -25.61 -31.75
C ARG A 79 8.77 -26.07 -32.29
N LEU A 80 7.84 -25.15 -32.53
CA LEU A 80 6.50 -25.43 -33.08
C LEU A 80 6.44 -25.41 -34.62
N LYS A 81 7.56 -25.12 -35.30
CA LYS A 81 7.66 -24.96 -36.76
C LYS A 81 6.66 -23.93 -37.33
N LYS A 82 6.49 -22.80 -36.63
CA LYS A 82 5.56 -21.73 -37.03
C LYS A 82 6.30 -20.50 -37.53
N LYS A 83 5.62 -19.68 -38.34
CA LYS A 83 6.15 -18.36 -38.74
C LYS A 83 6.22 -17.45 -37.52
N VAL A 84 7.17 -16.53 -37.48
CA VAL A 84 7.29 -15.53 -36.42
C VAL A 84 7.28 -14.13 -37.02
N PHE A 85 6.63 -13.18 -36.37
CA PHE A 85 6.65 -11.77 -36.73
C PHE A 85 6.80 -10.87 -35.51
N MET A 86 7.16 -9.61 -35.76
CA MET A 86 7.48 -8.64 -34.74
C MET A 86 6.37 -7.59 -34.59
N LEU A 87 6.07 -7.22 -33.35
CA LEU A 87 5.30 -6.04 -32.97
C LEU A 87 6.25 -5.05 -32.32
N ARG A 88 6.47 -3.89 -32.95
CA ARG A 88 7.50 -2.92 -32.50
C ARG A 88 6.96 -1.51 -32.45
N LYS A 89 7.71 -0.62 -31.82
CA LYS A 89 7.42 0.81 -31.92
C LYS A 89 7.59 1.32 -33.36
N PRO A 90 6.78 2.31 -33.80
CA PRO A 90 6.81 2.85 -35.16
C PRO A 90 8.19 3.34 -35.62
N ASP A 91 8.98 3.92 -34.72
CA ASP A 91 10.33 4.42 -34.98
C ASP A 91 11.36 3.30 -35.23
N LYS A 92 11.00 2.04 -34.95
CA LYS A 92 11.90 0.88 -35.02
C LYS A 92 11.48 -0.18 -36.03
N MET A 93 10.35 0.01 -36.72
CA MET A 93 9.81 -0.98 -37.66
C MET A 93 10.02 -0.57 -39.12
N PRO A 94 10.76 -1.35 -39.93
CA PRO A 94 10.79 -1.16 -41.37
C PRO A 94 9.49 -1.67 -42.01
N ARG A 95 8.93 -0.92 -42.98
CA ARG A 95 7.73 -1.26 -43.77
C ARG A 95 6.49 -1.57 -42.90
N VAL A 96 5.87 -0.51 -42.39
CA VAL A 96 4.72 -0.58 -41.49
C VAL A 96 3.41 -0.80 -42.26
N SER A 97 2.63 -1.82 -41.88
CA SER A 97 1.28 -2.09 -42.41
C SER A 97 0.22 -1.25 -41.69
N HIS A 98 0.23 -1.33 -40.36
CA HIS A 98 -0.77 -0.74 -39.47
C HIS A 98 -0.08 -0.27 -38.19
N SER A 99 -0.58 0.82 -37.61
CA SER A 99 -0.11 1.37 -36.34
C SER A 99 -1.28 1.65 -35.42
N VAL A 100 -1.14 1.29 -34.15
CA VAL A 100 -2.10 1.55 -33.07
C VAL A 100 -1.38 2.30 -31.97
N ARG A 101 -1.95 3.40 -31.49
CA ARG A 101 -1.44 4.17 -30.35
C ARG A 101 -2.05 3.64 -29.05
N TYR A 102 -1.28 3.61 -27.97
CA TYR A 102 -1.75 3.19 -26.65
C TYR A 102 -1.02 3.95 -25.53
N GLY A 103 -1.73 4.21 -24.43
CA GLY A 103 -1.13 4.82 -23.24
C GLY A 103 -0.30 3.83 -22.41
N LYS A 104 0.83 4.29 -21.85
CA LYS A 104 1.63 3.55 -20.86
C LYS A 104 1.31 3.96 -19.42
N GLU A 105 1.62 3.06 -18.47
CA GLU A 105 1.48 3.31 -17.02
C GLU A 105 2.58 4.16 -16.38
N TYR A 106 3.77 4.25 -17.00
CA TYR A 106 4.84 5.08 -16.44
C TYR A 106 4.70 6.52 -16.95
N VAL A 107 3.74 7.26 -16.40
CA VAL A 107 3.77 8.72 -16.48
C VAL A 107 4.78 9.20 -15.42
N GLY A 108 6.04 9.10 -15.81
CA GLY A 108 7.18 9.69 -15.15
C GLY A 108 8.00 10.38 -16.22
N ASP A 109 7.80 11.69 -16.27
CA ASP A 109 8.58 12.73 -16.96
C ASP A 109 8.25 13.00 -18.43
N ASP A 110 7.69 14.21 -18.60
CA ASP A 110 7.59 15.04 -19.81
C ASP A 110 6.26 14.98 -20.61
N PRO A 111 5.41 16.04 -20.52
CA PRO A 111 4.21 16.18 -21.35
C PRO A 111 4.51 16.42 -22.84
N THR A 112 5.77 16.46 -23.27
CA THR A 112 6.17 16.47 -24.69
C THR A 112 6.45 15.07 -25.27
N LEU A 113 6.49 14.02 -24.44
CA LEU A 113 6.65 12.62 -24.88
C LEU A 113 5.28 12.02 -25.24
N GLY A 114 4.94 12.10 -26.54
CA GLY A 114 3.67 11.67 -27.10
C GLY A 114 3.32 10.18 -26.94
N ASP A 115 2.05 9.86 -27.23
CA ASP A 115 1.48 8.52 -27.37
C ASP A 115 2.50 7.47 -27.85
N ASP A 116 2.72 6.41 -27.06
CA ASP A 116 3.55 5.29 -27.50
C ASP A 116 2.75 4.44 -28.53
N GLY A 117 3.34 4.23 -29.71
CA GLY A 117 2.73 3.43 -30.78
C GLY A 117 3.24 1.98 -30.77
N LEU A 118 2.39 1.06 -31.21
CA LEU A 118 2.77 -0.29 -31.64
C LEU A 118 2.42 -0.45 -33.12
N CYS A 119 3.27 -1.11 -33.88
CA CYS A 119 3.05 -1.36 -35.30
C CYS A 119 3.48 -2.77 -35.69
N ILE A 120 2.92 -3.22 -36.81
CA ILE A 120 3.15 -4.53 -37.40
C ILE A 120 3.71 -4.35 -38.82
N GLN A 121 4.62 -5.25 -39.21
CA GLN A 121 5.22 -5.22 -40.54
C GLN A 121 4.20 -5.61 -41.63
N GLU A 122 4.29 -4.97 -42.80
CA GLU A 122 3.48 -5.29 -43.97
C GLU A 122 3.61 -6.77 -44.39
N GLY A 123 2.47 -7.44 -44.57
CA GLY A 123 2.40 -8.86 -44.93
C GLY A 123 2.76 -9.84 -43.82
N ALA A 124 2.98 -9.37 -42.58
CA ALA A 124 3.30 -10.24 -41.43
C ALA A 124 2.12 -11.14 -41.01
N VAL A 125 0.89 -10.66 -41.21
CA VAL A 125 -0.36 -11.35 -40.96
C VAL A 125 -1.25 -11.16 -42.18
N VAL A 126 -1.88 -12.23 -42.65
CA VAL A 126 -2.86 -12.19 -43.74
C VAL A 126 -4.24 -12.65 -43.26
N ALA A 127 -5.27 -12.36 -44.05
CA ALA A 127 -6.63 -12.74 -43.73
C ALA A 127 -6.76 -14.25 -43.45
N GLY A 128 -7.34 -14.59 -42.30
CA GLY A 128 -7.52 -15.99 -41.87
C GLY A 128 -6.35 -16.59 -41.09
N ASP A 129 -5.24 -15.86 -40.92
CA ASP A 129 -4.15 -16.30 -40.04
C ASP A 129 -4.63 -16.46 -38.60
N LYS A 130 -4.08 -17.46 -37.92
CA LYS A 130 -4.38 -17.82 -36.55
C LYS A 130 -3.14 -17.58 -35.70
N VAL A 131 -3.12 -16.47 -34.99
CA VAL A 131 -1.92 -15.92 -34.36
C VAL A 131 -1.84 -16.28 -32.87
N LEU A 132 -0.65 -16.66 -32.42
CA LEU A 132 -0.27 -16.72 -31.01
C LEU A 132 0.54 -15.47 -30.66
N LEU A 133 0.09 -14.67 -29.69
CA LEU A 133 0.87 -13.51 -29.22
C LEU A 133 1.68 -13.87 -27.98
N ILE A 134 2.94 -13.47 -27.93
CA ILE A 134 3.84 -13.74 -26.82
C ILE A 134 4.54 -12.47 -26.32
N ASP A 135 4.39 -12.22 -25.02
CA ASP A 135 5.08 -11.18 -24.28
C ASP A 135 5.64 -11.73 -22.97
N ASP A 136 6.57 -10.99 -22.36
CA ASP A 136 7.20 -11.43 -21.11
C ASP A 136 6.38 -11.06 -19.86
N LEU A 137 5.68 -9.92 -19.87
CA LEU A 137 4.91 -9.41 -18.73
C LEU A 137 3.60 -8.75 -19.16
N LEU A 138 2.54 -8.94 -18.36
CA LEU A 138 1.24 -8.27 -18.51
C LEU A 138 1.12 -7.33 -17.32
N ALA A 139 1.26 -6.02 -17.56
CA ALA A 139 0.99 -4.97 -16.56
C ALA A 139 -0.54 -4.66 -16.57
N THR A 140 -0.97 -3.43 -16.89
CA THR A 140 -1.83 -3.16 -18.06
C THR A 140 -2.77 -4.23 -18.61
N GLY A 141 -2.23 -4.95 -19.60
CA GLY A 141 -3.02 -5.41 -20.74
C GLY A 141 -3.04 -4.44 -21.92
N GLY A 142 -2.66 -3.15 -21.77
CA GLY A 142 -2.69 -2.16 -22.86
C GLY A 142 -1.84 -2.52 -24.07
N THR A 143 -0.58 -2.93 -23.86
CA THR A 143 0.30 -3.39 -24.95
C THR A 143 -0.24 -4.65 -25.63
N MET A 144 -0.76 -5.60 -24.84
CA MET A 144 -1.38 -6.82 -25.38
C MET A 144 -2.63 -6.51 -26.21
N ALA A 145 -3.48 -5.59 -25.74
CA ALA A 145 -4.67 -5.13 -26.44
C ALA A 145 -4.31 -4.46 -27.77
N ALA A 146 -3.28 -3.61 -27.80
CA ALA A 146 -2.79 -3.03 -29.05
C ALA A 146 -2.31 -4.11 -30.05
N GLY A 147 -1.65 -5.17 -29.55
CA GLY A 147 -1.26 -6.32 -30.38
C GLY A 147 -2.47 -7.09 -30.93
N LEU A 148 -3.50 -7.32 -30.11
CA LEU A 148 -4.75 -7.96 -30.54
C LEU A 148 -5.42 -7.16 -31.66
N ASP A 149 -5.50 -5.84 -31.50
CA ASP A 149 -6.16 -4.96 -32.48
C ASP A 149 -5.37 -4.86 -33.79
N LEU A 150 -4.04 -4.82 -33.74
CA LEU A 150 -3.20 -4.87 -34.94
C LEU A 150 -3.40 -6.16 -35.75
N VAL A 151 -3.45 -7.32 -35.08
CA VAL A 151 -3.69 -8.60 -35.76
C VAL A 151 -5.07 -8.61 -36.42
N LYS A 152 -6.10 -8.11 -35.73
CA LYS A 152 -7.45 -7.99 -36.29
C LYS A 152 -7.51 -7.05 -37.49
N GLN A 153 -6.83 -5.91 -37.43
CA GLN A 153 -6.75 -4.96 -38.55
C GLN A 153 -6.09 -5.58 -39.80
N CYS A 154 -5.16 -6.52 -39.62
CA CYS A 154 -4.56 -7.29 -40.71
C CYS A 154 -5.45 -8.46 -41.21
N GLY A 155 -6.65 -8.64 -40.65
CA GLY A 155 -7.56 -9.74 -40.98
C GLY A 155 -7.24 -11.08 -40.33
N GLY A 156 -6.29 -11.12 -39.38
CA GLY A 156 -5.96 -12.31 -38.61
C GLY A 156 -6.84 -12.46 -37.36
N GLU A 157 -6.86 -13.67 -36.80
CA GLU A 157 -7.53 -14.00 -35.54
C GLU A 157 -6.49 -14.45 -34.51
N VAL A 158 -6.53 -13.84 -33.32
CA VAL A 158 -5.65 -14.25 -32.22
C VAL A 158 -6.27 -15.44 -31.49
N LEU A 159 -5.62 -16.60 -31.57
CA LEU A 159 -6.06 -17.83 -30.90
C LEU A 159 -5.78 -17.80 -29.40
N SER A 160 -4.64 -17.25 -29.01
CA SER A 160 -4.18 -17.21 -27.64
C SER A 160 -3.13 -16.11 -27.44
N ALA A 161 -3.02 -15.61 -26.22
CA ALA A 161 -2.01 -14.64 -25.81
C ALA A 161 -1.34 -15.16 -24.53
N MET A 162 -0.01 -15.24 -24.54
CA MET A 162 0.77 -15.68 -23.39
C MET A 162 1.52 -14.50 -22.79
N SER A 163 1.33 -14.28 -21.49
CA SER A 163 2.08 -13.30 -20.72
C SER A 163 1.93 -13.54 -19.21
N GLY A 164 2.89 -13.06 -18.41
CA GLY A 164 3.12 -13.44 -17.01
C GLY A 164 2.13 -12.96 -15.95
N SER A 165 0.91 -12.51 -16.28
CA SER A 165 -0.04 -12.05 -15.25
C SER A 165 -1.10 -13.09 -14.85
N HIS A 166 -1.44 -13.06 -13.55
CA HIS A 166 -2.40 -13.93 -12.88
C HIS A 166 -3.87 -13.46 -13.00
N LEU A 167 -4.17 -12.50 -13.88
CA LEU A 167 -5.50 -11.89 -14.01
C LEU A 167 -6.37 -12.72 -14.95
N SER A 168 -7.62 -12.97 -14.53
CA SER A 168 -8.60 -13.66 -15.35
C SER A 168 -9.04 -12.78 -16.51
N LYS A 169 -9.12 -13.37 -17.71
CA LYS A 169 -9.58 -12.69 -18.92
C LYS A 169 -10.94 -12.03 -18.68
N ASP A 170 -11.91 -12.75 -18.12
CA ASP A 170 -13.24 -12.16 -17.95
C ASP A 170 -13.36 -11.20 -16.75
N PHE A 171 -12.40 -11.16 -15.81
CA PHE A 171 -12.29 -10.02 -14.88
C PHE A 171 -11.77 -8.77 -15.60
N PHE A 172 -10.77 -8.92 -16.47
CA PHE A 172 -10.27 -7.82 -17.29
C PHE A 172 -11.36 -7.27 -18.23
N GLU A 173 -12.14 -8.15 -18.88
CA GLU A 173 -13.26 -7.72 -19.73
C GLU A 173 -14.34 -6.99 -18.93
N LEU A 174 -14.63 -7.41 -17.69
CA LEU A 174 -15.55 -6.69 -16.80
C LEU A 174 -15.04 -5.28 -16.52
N VAL A 175 -13.80 -5.13 -16.03
CA VAL A 175 -13.22 -3.81 -15.71
C VAL A 175 -13.16 -2.92 -16.96
N LYS A 176 -12.80 -3.50 -18.11
CA LYS A 176 -12.79 -2.77 -19.39
C LYS A 176 -14.18 -2.28 -19.78
N SER A 177 -15.20 -3.14 -19.74
CA SER A 177 -16.57 -2.76 -20.10
C SER A 177 -17.14 -1.65 -19.21
N ILE A 178 -16.78 -1.65 -17.92
CA ILE A 178 -17.12 -0.55 -17.01
C ILE A 178 -16.34 0.73 -17.33
N GLY A 179 -15.03 0.62 -17.57
CA GLY A 179 -14.21 1.77 -17.95
C GLY A 179 -14.61 2.42 -19.27
N GLU A 180 -15.19 1.65 -20.20
CA GLU A 180 -15.70 2.12 -21.49
C GLU A 180 -17.16 2.59 -21.43
N SER A 181 -17.84 2.44 -20.28
CA SER A 181 -19.24 2.85 -20.12
C SER A 181 -19.38 4.38 -20.23
N LYS A 182 -20.42 4.83 -20.94
CA LYS A 182 -20.63 6.26 -21.22
C LYS A 182 -21.57 6.93 -20.23
N SER A 183 -22.26 6.15 -19.41
CA SER A 183 -23.26 6.62 -18.46
C SER A 183 -23.37 5.68 -17.26
N LYS A 184 -23.78 6.22 -16.12
CA LYS A 184 -24.03 5.41 -14.91
C LYS A 184 -25.11 4.34 -15.15
N GLN A 185 -26.11 4.61 -15.99
CA GLN A 185 -27.13 3.60 -16.32
C GLN A 185 -26.56 2.44 -17.14
N GLU A 186 -25.55 2.68 -17.99
CA GLU A 186 -24.88 1.63 -18.76
C GLU A 186 -23.99 0.78 -17.84
N GLU A 187 -23.22 1.41 -16.96
CA GLU A 187 -22.45 0.75 -15.91
C GLU A 187 -23.34 -0.16 -15.05
N ASP A 188 -24.46 0.36 -14.56
CA ASP A 188 -25.38 -0.38 -13.70
C ASP A 188 -25.98 -1.60 -14.44
N ARG A 189 -26.26 -1.50 -15.74
CA ARG A 189 -26.75 -2.64 -16.55
C ARG A 189 -25.69 -3.73 -16.69
N ILE A 190 -24.43 -3.35 -16.92
CA ILE A 190 -23.31 -4.29 -17.01
C ILE A 190 -23.17 -5.04 -15.69
N ILE A 191 -23.19 -4.32 -14.56
CA ILE A 191 -23.06 -4.93 -13.23
C ILE A 191 -24.25 -5.84 -12.91
N VAL A 192 -25.48 -5.43 -13.19
CA VAL A 192 -26.66 -6.29 -12.96
C VAL A 192 -26.58 -7.59 -13.77
N SER A 193 -26.12 -7.49 -15.04
CA SER A 193 -25.87 -8.67 -15.87
C SER A 193 -24.81 -9.59 -15.25
N GLU A 194 -23.69 -9.01 -14.80
CA GLU A 194 -22.60 -9.77 -14.19
C GLU A 194 -23.02 -10.43 -12.88
N VAL A 195 -23.76 -9.72 -12.01
CA VAL A 195 -24.31 -10.29 -10.78
C VAL A 195 -25.21 -11.49 -11.08
N ALA A 196 -26.08 -11.39 -12.08
CA ALA A 196 -26.94 -12.49 -12.49
C ALA A 196 -26.15 -13.68 -13.06
N GLN A 197 -25.02 -13.43 -13.74
CA GLN A 197 -24.11 -14.48 -14.19
C GLN A 197 -23.37 -15.13 -13.02
N LEU A 198 -22.84 -14.34 -12.08
CA LEU A 198 -22.12 -14.82 -10.91
C LEU A 198 -23.01 -15.68 -10.01
N LYS A 199 -24.25 -15.25 -9.75
CA LYS A 199 -25.24 -16.03 -8.99
C LYS A 199 -25.47 -17.42 -9.61
N ARG A 200 -25.66 -17.48 -10.93
CA ARG A 200 -25.86 -18.74 -11.66
C ARG A 200 -24.62 -19.65 -11.58
N LYS A 201 -23.46 -19.13 -11.97
CA LYS A 201 -22.19 -19.88 -11.99
C LYS A 201 -21.77 -20.35 -10.59
N MET A 202 -21.99 -19.56 -9.54
CA MET A 202 -21.69 -19.98 -8.16
C MET A 202 -22.62 -21.11 -7.68
N THR A 203 -23.88 -21.09 -8.09
CA THR A 203 -24.84 -22.16 -7.74
C THR A 203 -24.46 -23.47 -8.43
N GLU A 204 -24.11 -23.42 -9.72
CA GLU A 204 -23.63 -24.57 -10.49
C GLU A 204 -22.37 -25.20 -9.88
N LEU A 205 -21.40 -24.37 -9.47
CA LEU A 205 -20.17 -24.83 -8.81
C LEU A 205 -20.42 -25.56 -7.49
N SER A 206 -21.50 -25.23 -6.79
CA SER A 206 -21.82 -25.82 -5.49
C SER A 206 -22.46 -27.20 -5.62
N GLN A 207 -23.01 -27.53 -6.79
CA GLN A 207 -23.66 -28.82 -7.07
C GLN A 207 -22.71 -29.87 -7.66
N ALA A 208 -21.59 -29.46 -8.28
CA ALA A 208 -20.63 -30.36 -8.91
C ALA A 208 -19.72 -31.07 -7.87
N SER A 209 -20.09 -32.28 -7.46
CA SER A 209 -19.50 -33.06 -6.35
C SER A 209 -18.35 -34.00 -6.72
N ASN A 210 -17.69 -33.83 -7.87
CA ASN A 210 -16.57 -34.69 -8.30
C ASN A 210 -15.20 -34.17 -7.81
N SER A 211 -14.37 -35.08 -7.31
CA SER A 211 -13.09 -34.79 -6.61
C SER A 211 -12.00 -34.13 -7.47
N GLN A 212 -11.90 -34.43 -8.77
CA GLN A 212 -10.98 -33.72 -9.69
C GLN A 212 -11.55 -32.37 -10.17
N ALA A 213 -12.88 -32.24 -10.26
CA ALA A 213 -13.53 -30.96 -10.56
C ALA A 213 -13.40 -29.98 -9.38
N ALA A 214 -13.25 -30.46 -8.14
CA ALA A 214 -13.16 -29.63 -6.94
C ALA A 214 -12.01 -28.61 -6.97
N GLN A 215 -10.83 -28.97 -7.48
CA GLN A 215 -9.69 -28.04 -7.54
C GLN A 215 -9.82 -27.02 -8.67
N ALA A 216 -10.33 -27.42 -9.83
CA ALA A 216 -10.71 -26.50 -10.91
C ALA A 216 -11.86 -25.55 -10.48
N ASN A 217 -12.82 -26.07 -9.71
CA ASN A 217 -13.93 -25.32 -9.12
C ASN A 217 -13.41 -24.28 -8.12
N LYS A 218 -12.43 -24.62 -7.27
CA LYS A 218 -11.79 -23.64 -6.36
C LYS A 218 -11.06 -22.53 -7.10
N LYS A 219 -10.41 -22.83 -8.24
CA LYS A 219 -9.76 -21.80 -9.09
C LYS A 219 -10.79 -20.84 -9.70
N LYS A 220 -11.93 -21.36 -10.19
CA LYS A 220 -13.05 -20.55 -10.69
C LYS A 220 -13.74 -19.76 -9.58
N GLN A 221 -13.92 -20.37 -8.41
CA GLN A 221 -14.50 -19.71 -7.24
C GLN A 221 -13.67 -18.51 -6.82
N LYS A 222 -12.33 -18.64 -6.79
CA LYS A 222 -11.41 -17.52 -6.48
C LYS A 222 -11.66 -16.35 -7.43
N GLU A 223 -11.79 -16.67 -8.71
CA GLU A 223 -11.99 -15.71 -9.78
C GLU A 223 -13.35 -15.00 -9.64
N PHE A 224 -14.42 -15.73 -9.32
CA PHE A 224 -15.72 -15.15 -9.03
C PHE A 224 -15.74 -14.26 -7.79
N LEU A 225 -14.99 -14.60 -6.73
CA LEU A 225 -14.86 -13.74 -5.55
C LEU A 225 -14.16 -12.42 -5.85
N ILE A 226 -13.18 -12.41 -6.76
CA ILE A 226 -12.52 -11.18 -7.20
C ILE A 226 -13.51 -10.26 -7.91
N ARG A 227 -14.33 -10.80 -8.82
CA ARG A 227 -15.40 -10.02 -9.48
C ARG A 227 -16.44 -9.53 -8.47
N LEU A 228 -16.80 -10.38 -7.52
CA LEU A 228 -17.73 -10.06 -6.45
C LEU A 228 -17.24 -8.87 -5.61
N MET A 229 -15.96 -8.86 -5.22
CA MET A 229 -15.37 -7.72 -4.51
C MET A 229 -15.46 -6.43 -5.32
N TYR A 230 -15.31 -6.51 -6.64
CA TYR A 230 -15.40 -5.35 -7.52
C TYR A 230 -16.83 -4.82 -7.64
N VAL A 231 -17.82 -5.72 -7.74
CA VAL A 231 -19.26 -5.38 -7.70
C VAL A 231 -19.61 -4.64 -6.40
N GLU A 232 -19.15 -5.15 -5.25
CA GLU A 232 -19.41 -4.53 -3.95
C GLU A 232 -18.74 -3.15 -3.84
N MET A 233 -17.54 -3.00 -4.39
CA MET A 233 -16.80 -1.74 -4.41
C MET A 233 -17.52 -0.65 -5.21
N LEU A 234 -18.30 -1.03 -6.24
CA LEU A 234 -19.14 -0.12 -7.02
C LEU A 234 -20.49 0.18 -6.33
N GLY A 235 -20.75 -0.43 -5.16
CA GLY A 235 -21.94 -0.18 -4.34
C GLY A 235 -23.14 -1.07 -4.64
N HIS A 236 -22.96 -2.17 -5.38
CA HIS A 236 -24.04 -3.12 -5.68
C HIS A 236 -24.01 -4.32 -4.72
N ASP A 237 -25.19 -4.84 -4.34
CA ASP A 237 -25.31 -5.98 -3.42
C ASP A 237 -24.69 -7.26 -3.98
N ALA A 238 -23.69 -7.79 -3.26
CA ALA A 238 -23.06 -9.05 -3.56
C ALA A 238 -23.10 -10.07 -2.40
N SER A 239 -24.05 -9.90 -1.47
CA SER A 239 -24.23 -10.74 -0.28
C SER A 239 -24.32 -12.25 -0.53
N PHE A 240 -24.85 -12.65 -1.69
CA PHE A 240 -25.00 -14.05 -2.10
C PHE A 240 -23.68 -14.85 -2.13
N GLY A 241 -22.53 -14.20 -2.31
CA GLY A 241 -21.24 -14.88 -2.35
C GLY A 241 -20.43 -14.80 -1.06
N TYR A 242 -20.96 -14.20 0.01
CA TYR A 242 -20.22 -14.02 1.27
C TYR A 242 -19.89 -15.35 1.94
N ILE A 243 -20.84 -16.28 1.96
CA ILE A 243 -20.60 -17.63 2.49
C ILE A 243 -19.49 -18.34 1.71
N LYS A 244 -19.43 -18.09 0.40
CA LYS A 244 -18.43 -18.70 -0.49
C LYS A 244 -17.03 -18.14 -0.25
N ALA A 245 -16.93 -16.91 0.25
CA ALA A 245 -15.68 -16.33 0.73
C ALA A 245 -15.22 -16.98 2.05
N VAL A 246 -16.14 -17.20 3.00
CA VAL A 246 -15.87 -17.91 4.25
C VAL A 246 -15.33 -19.30 3.97
N GLU A 247 -15.98 -20.07 3.10
CA GLU A 247 -15.51 -21.40 2.69
C GLU A 247 -14.10 -21.37 2.07
N MET A 248 -13.76 -20.30 1.34
CA MET A 248 -12.46 -20.17 0.69
C MET A 248 -11.31 -19.96 1.69
N THR A 249 -11.60 -19.41 2.88
CA THR A 249 -10.61 -19.29 3.96
C THR A 249 -10.05 -20.65 4.39
N ALA A 250 -10.83 -21.73 4.22
CA ALA A 250 -10.42 -23.10 4.53
C ALA A 250 -9.63 -23.80 3.41
N SER A 251 -9.27 -23.09 2.32
CA SER A 251 -8.48 -23.70 1.25
C SER A 251 -7.04 -23.98 1.68
N THR A 252 -6.44 -25.05 1.16
CA THR A 252 -5.02 -25.38 1.37
C THR A 252 -4.09 -24.50 0.53
N ASN A 253 -4.61 -23.84 -0.51
CA ASN A 253 -3.82 -22.94 -1.34
C ASN A 253 -3.80 -21.53 -0.72
N LEU A 254 -2.61 -21.04 -0.38
CA LEU A 254 -2.41 -19.74 0.25
C LEU A 254 -3.04 -18.57 -0.53
N ILE A 255 -2.95 -18.56 -1.87
CA ILE A 255 -3.50 -17.46 -2.69
C ILE A 255 -5.03 -17.46 -2.58
N GLN A 256 -5.66 -18.64 -2.65
CA GLN A 256 -7.11 -18.76 -2.49
C GLN A 256 -7.54 -18.34 -1.08
N LYS A 257 -6.85 -18.83 -0.05
CA LYS A 257 -7.08 -18.45 1.34
C LYS A 257 -6.98 -16.93 1.55
N ARG A 258 -5.96 -16.28 0.97
CA ARG A 258 -5.80 -14.82 0.99
C ARG A 258 -6.94 -14.09 0.31
N VAL A 259 -7.44 -14.58 -0.83
CA VAL A 259 -8.64 -14.03 -1.48
C VAL A 259 -9.85 -14.17 -0.57
N GLY A 260 -10.07 -15.35 0.02
CA GLY A 260 -11.15 -15.56 0.99
C GLY A 260 -11.08 -14.58 2.17
N TYR A 261 -9.93 -14.46 2.82
CA TYR A 261 -9.75 -13.51 3.93
C TYR A 261 -9.95 -12.05 3.52
N LEU A 262 -9.44 -11.66 2.35
CA LEU A 262 -9.61 -10.32 1.82
C LEU A 262 -11.09 -10.02 1.52
N THR A 263 -11.78 -10.92 0.81
CA THR A 263 -13.21 -10.78 0.51
C THR A 263 -14.00 -10.66 1.80
N CYS A 264 -13.80 -11.57 2.77
CA CYS A 264 -14.47 -11.47 4.07
C CYS A 264 -14.18 -10.14 4.78
N SER A 265 -12.94 -9.66 4.74
CA SER A 265 -12.53 -8.40 5.40
C SER A 265 -13.18 -7.16 4.80
N LEU A 266 -13.52 -7.20 3.51
CA LEU A 266 -14.17 -6.10 2.80
C LEU A 266 -15.69 -6.16 2.91
N THR A 267 -16.28 -7.36 2.89
CA THR A 267 -17.72 -7.52 2.72
C THR A 267 -18.48 -7.77 4.02
N LEU A 268 -17.88 -8.43 5.01
CA LEU A 268 -18.58 -8.77 6.25
C LEU A 268 -18.59 -7.57 7.18
N SER A 269 -19.76 -7.01 7.49
CA SER A 269 -19.92 -5.98 8.53
C SER A 269 -19.64 -6.55 9.94
N PRO A 270 -19.32 -5.71 10.95
CA PRO A 270 -19.07 -6.18 12.32
C PRO A 270 -20.22 -6.98 12.96
N THR A 271 -21.46 -6.74 12.53
CA THR A 271 -22.66 -7.44 13.03
C THR A 271 -22.97 -8.72 12.26
N HIS A 272 -22.24 -9.02 11.18
CA HIS A 272 -22.56 -10.15 10.33
C HIS A 272 -22.18 -11.49 10.98
N GLU A 273 -23.16 -12.39 11.07
CA GLU A 273 -23.04 -13.73 11.71
C GLU A 273 -21.90 -14.59 11.16
N PHE A 274 -21.57 -14.46 9.87
CA PHE A 274 -20.49 -15.21 9.22
C PHE A 274 -19.10 -14.94 9.79
N ARG A 275 -18.89 -13.85 10.53
CA ARG A 275 -17.62 -13.61 11.24
C ARG A 275 -17.30 -14.71 12.25
N PHE A 276 -18.31 -15.25 12.94
CA PHE A 276 -18.13 -16.33 13.91
C PHE A 276 -17.68 -17.64 13.26
N MET A 277 -18.10 -17.89 12.01
CA MET A 277 -17.70 -19.10 11.27
C MET A 277 -16.20 -19.11 10.94
N ILE A 278 -15.58 -17.92 10.84
CA ILE A 278 -14.16 -17.77 10.48
C ILE A 278 -13.23 -18.03 11.69
N ILE A 279 -13.73 -17.95 12.93
CA ILE A 279 -12.90 -18.09 14.15
C ILE A 279 -12.10 -19.39 14.13
N ASN A 280 -12.78 -20.52 13.89
CA ASN A 280 -12.15 -21.84 13.87
C ASN A 280 -11.08 -21.96 12.77
N GLN A 281 -11.21 -21.20 11.67
CA GLN A 281 -10.20 -21.15 10.62
C GLN A 281 -9.02 -20.26 11.01
N LEU A 282 -9.28 -19.08 11.61
CA LEU A 282 -8.23 -18.20 12.12
C LEU A 282 -7.38 -18.90 13.18
N GLN A 283 -8.00 -19.62 14.12
CA GLN A 283 -7.28 -20.37 15.14
C GLN A 283 -6.34 -21.41 14.53
N ARG A 284 -6.82 -22.19 13.56
CA ARG A 284 -6.00 -23.18 12.84
C ARG A 284 -4.85 -22.52 12.06
N ASP A 285 -5.11 -21.41 11.38
CA ASP A 285 -4.09 -20.75 10.57
C ASP A 285 -3.06 -19.98 11.40
N LEU A 286 -3.44 -19.47 12.59
CA LEU A 286 -2.50 -18.89 13.55
C LEU A 286 -1.52 -19.91 14.14
N GLN A 287 -1.91 -21.18 14.19
CA GLN A 287 -1.09 -22.29 14.67
C GLN A 287 -0.41 -23.08 13.54
N SER A 288 -0.50 -22.61 12.29
CA SER A 288 0.10 -23.30 11.14
C SER A 288 1.63 -23.25 11.20
N ALA A 289 2.28 -24.33 10.77
CA ALA A 289 3.73 -24.36 10.58
C ALA A 289 4.20 -23.41 9.44
N ASN A 290 3.29 -23.02 8.54
CA ASN A 290 3.59 -22.09 7.47
C ASN A 290 3.39 -20.64 7.94
N HIS A 291 4.49 -19.91 8.13
CA HIS A 291 4.47 -18.52 8.58
C HIS A 291 3.67 -17.57 7.68
N LEU A 292 3.50 -17.88 6.38
CA LEU A 292 2.69 -17.07 5.47
C LEU A 292 1.19 -17.21 5.75
N GLU A 293 0.75 -18.39 6.22
CA GLU A 293 -0.62 -18.61 6.67
C GLU A 293 -0.89 -17.86 7.97
N VAL A 294 0.04 -17.97 8.94
CA VAL A 294 0.00 -17.20 10.19
C VAL A 294 -0.08 -15.70 9.91
N CYS A 295 0.76 -15.19 8.99
CA CYS A 295 0.73 -13.79 8.58
C CYS A 295 -0.61 -13.38 7.94
N SER A 296 -1.22 -14.26 7.15
CA SER A 296 -2.53 -14.01 6.52
C SER A 296 -3.64 -13.96 7.55
N ALA A 297 -3.62 -14.89 8.52
CA ALA A 297 -4.55 -14.92 9.64
C ALA A 297 -4.40 -13.68 10.54
N LEU A 298 -3.18 -13.28 10.90
CA LEU A 298 -2.93 -12.07 11.69
C LEU A 298 -3.46 -10.79 11.00
N MET A 299 -3.32 -10.68 9.68
CA MET A 299 -3.90 -9.55 8.93
C MET A 299 -5.43 -9.59 8.94
N ALA A 300 -6.01 -10.78 8.77
CA ALA A 300 -7.45 -10.98 8.80
C ALA A 300 -8.03 -10.65 10.19
N VAL A 301 -7.33 -11.04 11.27
CA VAL A 301 -7.68 -10.70 12.65
C VAL A 301 -7.87 -9.19 12.83
N CYS A 302 -6.97 -8.36 12.30
CA CYS A 302 -7.05 -6.90 12.44
C CYS A 302 -8.34 -6.28 11.86
N LYS A 303 -9.05 -6.97 10.97
CA LYS A 303 -10.27 -6.46 10.30
C LYS A 303 -11.53 -7.23 10.70
N LEU A 304 -11.42 -8.54 10.90
CA LEU A 304 -12.56 -9.45 11.09
C LEU A 304 -12.94 -9.66 12.55
N VAL A 305 -12.00 -9.58 13.49
CA VAL A 305 -12.28 -9.87 14.90
C VAL A 305 -13.08 -8.74 15.54
N THR A 306 -14.13 -9.12 16.27
CA THR A 306 -14.96 -8.25 17.12
C THR A 306 -14.60 -8.47 18.60
N THR A 307 -15.11 -7.63 19.50
CA THR A 307 -14.81 -7.70 20.94
C THR A 307 -15.09 -9.08 21.56
N GLU A 308 -16.15 -9.75 21.12
CA GLU A 308 -16.53 -11.09 21.59
C GLU A 308 -15.59 -12.20 21.11
N MET A 309 -14.92 -11.98 19.97
CA MET A 309 -14.01 -12.94 19.35
C MET A 309 -12.58 -12.85 19.92
N ILE A 310 -12.22 -11.74 20.57
CA ILE A 310 -10.86 -11.48 21.09
C ILE A 310 -10.35 -12.63 21.99
N PRO A 311 -11.11 -13.10 23.02
CA PRO A 311 -10.60 -14.14 23.93
C PRO A 311 -10.24 -15.45 23.22
N ALA A 312 -10.90 -15.76 22.10
CA ALA A 312 -10.68 -17.00 21.36
C ALA A 312 -9.36 -17.03 20.57
N VAL A 313 -8.85 -15.87 20.15
CA VAL A 313 -7.65 -15.76 19.29
C VAL A 313 -6.45 -15.15 20.02
N GLN A 314 -6.69 -14.39 21.09
CA GLN A 314 -5.67 -13.66 21.82
C GLN A 314 -4.51 -14.52 22.34
N PRO A 315 -4.71 -15.70 22.94
CA PRO A 315 -3.60 -16.53 23.43
C PRO A 315 -2.59 -16.89 22.33
N MET A 316 -3.08 -17.23 21.13
CA MET A 316 -2.25 -17.61 19.98
C MET A 316 -1.44 -16.43 19.44
N ILE A 317 -2.00 -15.22 19.51
CA ILE A 317 -1.33 -13.99 19.08
C ILE A 317 -0.23 -13.61 20.07
N ILE A 318 -0.46 -13.79 21.37
CA ILE A 318 0.57 -13.56 22.40
C ILE A 318 1.73 -14.55 22.20
N GLU A 319 1.44 -15.81 21.89
CA GLU A 319 2.48 -16.81 21.55
C GLU A 319 3.26 -16.40 20.29
N SER A 320 2.58 -15.86 19.28
CA SER A 320 3.18 -15.37 18.03
C SER A 320 4.16 -14.20 18.23
N LEU A 321 4.14 -13.51 19.39
CA LEU A 321 5.14 -12.48 19.72
C LEU A 321 6.55 -13.07 19.92
N ARG A 322 6.67 -14.38 20.17
CA ARG A 322 7.96 -15.07 20.37
C ARG A 322 8.41 -15.86 19.14
N HIS A 323 7.72 -15.71 18.02
CA HIS A 323 8.01 -16.44 16.78
C HIS A 323 9.37 -16.04 16.20
N ASP A 324 10.11 -16.99 15.59
CA ASP A 324 11.47 -16.75 15.06
C ASP A 324 11.50 -15.69 13.95
N ILE A 325 10.47 -15.70 13.10
CA ILE A 325 10.31 -14.76 11.97
C ILE A 325 9.77 -13.40 12.42
N GLU A 326 10.50 -12.34 12.09
CA GLU A 326 10.18 -10.94 12.42
C GLU A 326 8.86 -10.45 11.83
N LEU A 327 8.49 -10.90 10.62
CA LEU A 327 7.24 -10.52 9.99
C LEU A 327 6.01 -10.98 10.79
N VAL A 328 6.09 -12.16 11.42
CA VAL A 328 5.02 -12.71 12.27
C VAL A 328 4.91 -11.88 13.55
N ARG A 329 6.04 -11.63 14.23
CA ARG A 329 6.07 -10.80 15.46
C ARG A 329 5.49 -9.42 15.21
N LYS A 330 5.91 -8.75 14.12
CA LYS A 330 5.39 -7.43 13.72
C LYS A 330 3.88 -7.42 13.54
N LYS A 331 3.33 -8.42 12.83
CA LYS A 331 1.88 -8.52 12.60
C LYS A 331 1.11 -8.87 13.86
N ALA A 332 1.69 -9.69 14.74
CA ALA A 332 1.10 -10.03 16.04
C ALA A 332 0.98 -8.79 16.94
N VAL A 333 2.01 -7.94 16.98
CA VAL A 333 1.96 -6.65 17.68
C VAL A 333 0.84 -5.76 17.13
N MET A 334 0.71 -5.65 15.80
CA MET A 334 -0.37 -4.86 15.18
C MET A 334 -1.77 -5.45 15.45
N ALA A 335 -1.90 -6.77 15.57
CA ALA A 335 -3.15 -7.41 15.95
C ALA A 335 -3.53 -7.07 17.41
N LEU A 336 -2.56 -7.08 18.34
CA LEU A 336 -2.78 -6.61 19.71
C LEU A 336 -3.10 -5.12 19.77
N HIS A 337 -2.48 -4.30 18.92
CA HIS A 337 -2.83 -2.89 18.77
C HIS A 337 -4.30 -2.71 18.39
N ARG A 338 -4.78 -3.53 17.45
CA ARG A 338 -6.20 -3.53 17.08
C ARG A 338 -7.11 -3.96 18.25
N PHE A 339 -6.70 -4.95 19.04
CA PHE A 339 -7.48 -5.40 20.19
C PHE A 339 -7.62 -4.30 21.24
N HIS A 340 -6.53 -3.57 21.51
CA HIS A 340 -6.58 -2.40 22.38
C HIS A 340 -7.58 -1.34 21.90
N GLN A 341 -7.61 -1.06 20.58
CA GLN A 341 -8.57 -0.12 20.00
C GLN A 341 -10.05 -0.59 20.09
N LEU A 342 -10.29 -1.90 20.11
CA LEU A 342 -11.64 -2.47 20.26
C LEU A 342 -12.07 -2.55 21.72
N ASN A 343 -11.15 -2.96 22.60
CA ASN A 343 -11.34 -3.05 24.04
C ASN A 343 -10.01 -2.80 24.77
N PRO A 344 -9.83 -1.64 25.43
CA PRO A 344 -8.59 -1.32 26.14
C PRO A 344 -8.17 -2.36 27.18
N ASP A 345 -9.14 -3.00 27.85
CA ASP A 345 -8.89 -3.99 28.91
C ASP A 345 -8.24 -5.28 28.40
N SER A 346 -8.37 -5.56 27.09
CA SER A 346 -7.81 -6.77 26.48
C SER A 346 -6.28 -6.85 26.60
N VAL A 347 -5.59 -5.71 26.72
CA VAL A 347 -4.11 -5.63 26.73
C VAL A 347 -3.54 -5.31 28.11
N ALA A 348 -4.38 -5.10 29.14
CA ALA A 348 -3.94 -4.63 30.46
C ALA A 348 -2.89 -5.54 31.15
N GLY A 349 -2.93 -6.86 30.91
CA GLY A 349 -1.98 -7.83 31.48
C GLY A 349 -0.69 -8.05 30.66
N LEU A 350 -0.50 -7.36 29.53
CA LEU A 350 0.59 -7.64 28.59
C LEU A 350 1.82 -6.73 28.73
N GLY A 351 1.89 -5.91 29.78
CA GLY A 351 2.96 -4.92 30.00
C GLY A 351 4.37 -5.48 29.77
N ASP A 352 4.73 -6.60 30.40
CA ASP A 352 6.07 -7.19 30.25
C ASP A 352 6.37 -7.68 28.83
N SER A 353 5.35 -8.19 28.14
CA SER A 353 5.50 -8.63 26.75
C SER A 353 5.68 -7.44 25.82
N LEU A 354 4.99 -6.32 26.06
CA LEU A 354 5.17 -5.08 25.30
C LEU A 354 6.56 -4.47 25.50
N ARG A 355 7.06 -4.47 26.74
CA ARG A 355 8.43 -4.05 27.05
C ARG A 355 9.47 -4.88 26.30
N ARG A 356 9.28 -6.21 26.22
CA ARG A 356 10.14 -7.10 25.44
C ARG A 356 10.11 -6.79 23.94
N THR A 357 8.94 -6.53 23.36
CA THR A 357 8.80 -6.21 21.92
C THR A 357 9.37 -4.85 21.54
N LEU A 358 9.44 -3.89 22.48
CA LEU A 358 10.13 -2.62 22.24
C LEU A 358 11.63 -2.83 22.02
N CYS A 359 12.21 -3.80 22.73
CA CYS A 359 13.62 -4.17 22.63
C CYS A 359 13.87 -5.30 21.62
N ASP A 360 12.99 -5.49 20.62
CA ASP A 360 13.19 -6.50 19.58
C ASP A 360 14.46 -6.18 18.76
N ARG A 361 15.09 -7.23 18.23
CA ARG A 361 16.29 -7.11 17.38
C ARG A 361 15.96 -6.46 16.04
N ASP A 362 14.74 -6.70 15.55
CA ASP A 362 14.27 -6.15 14.30
C ASP A 362 13.58 -4.79 14.50
N PRO A 363 14.08 -3.71 13.86
CA PRO A 363 13.49 -2.38 14.03
C PRO A 363 12.05 -2.26 13.52
N SER A 364 11.62 -3.14 12.61
CA SER A 364 10.24 -3.11 12.10
C SER A 364 9.23 -3.63 13.13
N VAL A 365 9.63 -4.58 13.97
CA VAL A 365 8.84 -5.07 15.12
C VAL A 365 8.81 -4.00 16.21
N MET A 366 9.96 -3.41 16.54
CA MET A 366 10.05 -2.29 17.51
C MET A 366 9.16 -1.12 17.06
N GLY A 367 9.24 -0.71 15.80
CA GLY A 367 8.42 0.37 15.26
C GLY A 367 6.91 0.08 15.31
N ALA A 368 6.50 -1.18 15.15
CA ALA A 368 5.11 -1.59 15.34
C ALA A 368 4.69 -1.53 16.83
N ALA A 369 5.58 -1.91 17.75
CA ALA A 369 5.31 -1.87 19.18
C ALA A 369 5.07 -0.44 19.69
N LEU A 370 5.75 0.56 19.11
CA LEU A 370 5.52 1.97 19.44
C LEU A 370 4.07 2.42 19.18
N CYS A 371 3.40 1.89 18.16
CA CYS A 371 2.01 2.25 17.88
C CYS A 371 1.08 1.82 19.03
N LEU A 372 1.26 0.61 19.55
CA LEU A 372 0.48 0.11 20.69
C LEU A 372 0.89 0.81 22.00
N LEU A 373 2.19 0.97 22.24
CA LEU A 373 2.70 1.64 23.43
C LEU A 373 2.24 3.10 23.53
N HIS A 374 2.14 3.80 22.40
CA HIS A 374 1.57 5.15 22.35
C HIS A 374 0.13 5.16 22.87
N ASP A 375 -0.75 4.31 22.33
CA ASP A 375 -2.17 4.33 22.70
C ASP A 375 -2.38 3.90 24.16
N VAL A 376 -1.60 2.93 24.64
CA VAL A 376 -1.64 2.53 26.05
C VAL A 376 -1.10 3.65 26.96
N ALA A 377 -0.06 4.37 26.54
CA ALA A 377 0.49 5.51 27.29
C ALA A 377 -0.48 6.69 27.37
N VAL A 378 -1.38 6.87 26.39
CA VAL A 378 -2.46 7.88 26.46
C VAL A 378 -3.43 7.58 27.61
N ILE A 379 -3.73 6.31 27.88
CA ILE A 379 -4.69 5.92 28.94
C ILE A 379 -4.01 5.88 30.31
N THR A 380 -2.80 5.36 30.41
CA THR A 380 -2.08 5.23 31.69
C THR A 380 -0.62 5.64 31.55
N PRO A 381 -0.31 6.96 31.51
CA PRO A 381 1.06 7.44 31.31
C PRO A 381 2.03 6.99 32.42
N SER A 382 1.58 6.98 33.67
CA SER A 382 2.42 6.70 34.85
C SER A 382 3.08 5.32 34.82
N ALA A 383 2.40 4.31 34.25
CA ALA A 383 2.87 2.93 34.21
C ALA A 383 3.98 2.68 33.18
N TYR A 384 4.26 3.64 32.29
CA TYR A 384 5.22 3.50 31.18
C TYR A 384 6.34 4.56 31.20
N LYS A 385 6.42 5.36 32.27
CA LYS A 385 7.51 6.33 32.45
C LYS A 385 8.89 5.68 32.58
N ASP A 386 8.94 4.44 33.06
CA ASP A 386 10.15 3.62 33.12
C ASP A 386 10.79 3.36 31.74
N LEU A 387 10.02 3.49 30.66
CA LEU A 387 10.50 3.28 29.29
C LEU A 387 11.12 4.53 28.64
N VAL A 388 11.05 5.71 29.28
CA VAL A 388 11.64 6.95 28.76
C VAL A 388 13.13 6.78 28.38
N PRO A 389 14.00 6.19 29.23
CA PRO A 389 15.40 5.96 28.86
C PRO A 389 15.56 5.08 27.61
N SER A 390 14.70 4.07 27.44
CA SER A 390 14.69 3.21 26.26
C SER A 390 14.31 3.98 25.00
N TYR A 391 13.28 4.82 25.06
CA TYR A 391 12.87 5.67 23.94
C TYR A 391 13.97 6.68 23.55
N VAL A 392 14.62 7.31 24.53
CA VAL A 392 15.75 8.22 24.32
C VAL A 392 16.92 7.48 23.68
N SER A 393 17.26 6.28 24.16
CA SER A 393 18.30 5.44 23.56
C SER A 393 17.98 5.09 22.10
N ILE A 394 16.74 4.71 21.79
CA ILE A 394 16.32 4.40 20.41
C ILE A 394 16.44 5.66 19.52
N LEU A 395 16.02 6.83 19.99
CA LEU A 395 16.21 8.09 19.24
C LEU A 395 17.69 8.40 19.00
N LYS A 396 18.56 8.22 20.01
CA LYS A 396 20.01 8.38 19.84
C LYS A 396 20.59 7.42 18.79
N GLN A 397 20.15 6.15 18.80
CA GLN A 397 20.58 5.17 17.79
C GLN A 397 20.11 5.55 16.37
N ILE A 398 18.90 6.10 16.24
CA ILE A 398 18.38 6.60 14.97
C ILE A 398 19.22 7.79 14.48
N THR A 399 19.46 8.80 15.33
CA THR A 399 20.22 10.00 14.94
C THR A 399 21.65 9.64 14.54
N GLU A 400 22.27 8.66 15.19
CA GLU A 400 23.59 8.13 14.90
C GLU A 400 23.66 7.15 13.71
N HIS A 401 22.54 6.94 12.98
CA HIS A 401 22.46 6.06 11.81
C HIS A 401 22.86 4.61 12.09
N ARG A 402 22.55 4.10 13.29
CA ARG A 402 22.83 2.69 13.66
C ARG A 402 21.80 1.71 13.10
N LEU A 403 20.66 2.20 12.61
CA LEU A 403 19.62 1.38 12.01
C LEU A 403 19.98 0.98 10.57
N PRO A 404 19.40 -0.13 10.06
CA PRO A 404 19.57 -0.52 8.67
C PRO A 404 19.11 0.58 7.70
N ARG A 405 19.87 0.78 6.61
CA ARG A 405 19.59 1.82 5.59
C ARG A 405 18.24 1.67 4.88
N GLU A 406 17.59 0.52 4.96
CA GLU A 406 16.24 0.31 4.42
C GLU A 406 15.17 1.16 5.13
N PHE A 407 15.48 1.66 6.33
CA PHE A 407 14.63 2.60 7.06
C PHE A 407 14.91 4.07 6.72
N ASP A 408 15.91 4.35 5.89
CA ASP A 408 16.21 5.72 5.45
C ASP A 408 15.18 6.17 4.41
N TYR A 409 14.59 7.33 4.64
CA TYR A 409 13.70 7.98 3.69
C TYR A 409 14.27 9.34 3.33
N HIS A 410 14.65 9.51 2.05
CA HIS A 410 15.35 10.70 1.56
C HIS A 410 16.53 11.14 2.45
N ARG A 411 17.37 10.17 2.85
CA ARG A 411 18.56 10.37 3.72
C ARG A 411 18.25 10.75 5.18
N ILE A 412 16.99 10.67 5.60
CA ILE A 412 16.61 10.81 7.00
C ILE A 412 16.34 9.41 7.58
N PRO A 413 17.01 9.01 8.68
CA PRO A 413 16.87 7.66 9.23
C PRO A 413 15.53 7.50 9.96
N ALA A 414 14.74 6.50 9.58
CA ALA A 414 13.52 6.06 10.28
C ALA A 414 12.58 7.20 10.74
N PRO A 415 12.15 8.12 9.85
CA PRO A 415 11.44 9.35 10.25
C PRO A 415 10.11 9.07 10.97
N TRP A 416 9.36 8.06 10.53
CA TRP A 416 8.08 7.71 11.18
C TRP A 416 8.28 7.15 12.60
N ILE A 417 9.38 6.42 12.84
CA ILE A 417 9.72 5.93 14.18
C ILE A 417 10.09 7.13 15.07
N GLN A 418 10.88 8.08 14.57
CA GLN A 418 11.21 9.32 15.30
C GLN A 418 9.94 10.09 15.70
N ILE A 419 9.04 10.35 14.75
CA ILE A 419 7.78 11.07 15.02
C ILE A 419 6.93 10.36 16.08
N ARG A 420 6.86 9.02 16.03
CA ARG A 420 6.12 8.24 17.04
C ARG A 420 6.77 8.33 18.42
N LEU A 421 8.10 8.21 18.49
CA LEU A 421 8.85 8.36 19.74
C LEU A 421 8.64 9.75 20.34
N LEU A 422 8.75 10.82 19.54
CA LEU A 422 8.51 12.19 19.97
C LEU A 422 7.10 12.36 20.58
N LYS A 423 6.06 11.82 19.93
CA LYS A 423 4.68 11.82 20.47
C LYS A 423 4.59 11.13 21.84
N ILE A 424 5.23 9.97 21.99
CA ILE A 424 5.23 9.24 23.27
C ILE A 424 5.99 10.04 24.34
N LEU A 425 7.15 10.59 24.00
CA LEU A 425 7.95 11.41 24.91
C LEU A 425 7.18 12.67 25.37
N ALA A 426 6.43 13.31 24.46
CA ALA A 426 5.58 14.45 24.80
C ALA A 426 4.54 14.11 25.87
N LEU A 427 3.91 12.93 25.76
CA LEU A 427 2.92 12.45 26.73
C LEU A 427 3.56 12.08 28.08
N LEU A 428 4.71 11.40 28.06
CA LEU A 428 5.37 10.90 29.27
C LEU A 428 6.10 11.98 30.06
N GLY A 429 6.63 13.01 29.38
CA GLY A 429 7.31 14.15 29.99
C GLY A 429 6.38 15.25 30.51
N GLN A 430 5.08 15.14 30.26
CA GLN A 430 4.12 16.12 30.76
C GLN A 430 4.10 16.14 32.30
N ALA A 431 4.29 17.33 32.87
CA ALA A 431 4.28 17.59 34.32
C ALA A 431 5.32 16.78 35.14
N ASP A 432 6.43 16.38 34.53
CA ASP A 432 7.51 15.64 35.21
C ASP A 432 8.89 16.13 34.76
N GLN A 433 9.57 16.83 35.68
CA GLN A 433 10.87 17.44 35.42
C GLN A 433 11.98 16.39 35.22
N ALA A 434 12.02 15.34 36.05
CA ALA A 434 13.11 14.37 36.01
C ALA A 434 13.12 13.57 34.71
N THR A 435 11.94 13.15 34.22
CA THR A 435 11.84 12.48 32.91
C THR A 435 12.10 13.45 31.75
N SER A 436 11.66 14.70 31.85
CA SER A 436 11.91 15.73 30.81
C SER A 436 13.41 16.05 30.67
N GLU A 437 14.14 16.18 31.76
CA GLU A 437 15.59 16.45 31.77
C GLU A 437 16.38 15.38 31.01
N GLY A 438 15.99 14.11 31.13
CA GLY A 438 16.59 13.00 30.39
C GLY A 438 16.36 13.03 28.87
N MET A 439 15.39 13.83 28.40
CA MET A 439 15.06 13.94 26.97
C MET A 439 15.69 15.16 26.29
N TYR A 440 16.14 16.18 27.04
CA TYR A 440 16.51 17.47 26.45
C TYR A 440 17.62 17.40 25.40
N GLU A 441 18.69 16.66 25.71
CA GLU A 441 19.84 16.50 24.80
C GLU A 441 19.42 15.85 23.48
N VAL A 442 18.66 14.75 23.53
CA VAL A 442 18.25 14.03 22.32
C VAL A 442 17.26 14.85 21.48
N LEU A 443 16.38 15.63 22.11
CA LEU A 443 15.44 16.50 21.39
C LEU A 443 16.18 17.59 20.61
N HIS A 444 17.21 18.19 21.23
CA HIS A 444 18.05 19.18 20.56
C HIS A 444 18.78 18.56 19.34
N ASP A 445 19.35 17.37 19.50
CA ASP A 445 20.04 16.65 18.42
C ASP A 445 19.11 16.24 17.27
N VAL A 446 17.91 15.74 17.59
CA VAL A 446 16.89 15.39 16.59
C VAL A 446 16.47 16.62 15.79
N MET A 447 16.19 17.74 16.45
CA MET A 447 15.81 18.99 15.79
C MET A 447 16.91 19.49 14.85
N ARG A 448 18.16 19.50 15.32
CA ARG A 448 19.32 19.94 14.52
C ARG A 448 19.58 19.04 13.31
N ARG A 449 19.49 17.70 13.47
CA ARG A 449 19.79 16.76 12.38
C ARG A 449 18.65 16.62 11.37
N ALA A 450 17.40 16.84 11.79
CA ALA A 450 16.25 16.84 10.89
C ALA A 450 16.24 18.05 9.96
N ASP A 451 17.03 19.08 10.26
CA ASP A 451 17.10 20.33 9.51
C ASP A 451 17.87 20.23 8.19
N THR A 452 17.26 19.53 7.23
CA THR A 452 17.85 19.22 5.92
C THR A 452 17.16 19.92 4.76
N GLY A 453 16.13 20.73 5.04
CA GLY A 453 15.36 21.43 4.02
C GLY A 453 14.30 20.58 3.29
N ILE A 454 14.06 19.35 3.74
CA ILE A 454 13.12 18.40 3.12
C ILE A 454 11.83 18.28 3.95
N ASN A 455 10.68 18.08 3.30
CA ASN A 455 9.37 17.94 3.96
C ASN A 455 9.33 16.98 5.14
N VAL A 456 9.99 15.81 5.02
CA VAL A 456 10.05 14.83 6.12
C VAL A 456 10.87 15.34 7.31
N GLY A 457 11.93 16.11 7.06
CA GLY A 457 12.70 16.78 8.11
C GLY A 457 11.87 17.81 8.84
N TYR A 458 11.11 18.62 8.09
CA TYR A 458 10.17 19.58 8.66
C TYR A 458 9.08 18.91 9.51
N ALA A 459 8.59 17.73 9.12
CA ALA A 459 7.63 16.97 9.92
C ALA A 459 8.22 16.52 11.28
N ILE A 460 9.48 16.08 11.30
CA ILE A 460 10.18 15.72 12.54
C ILE A 460 10.40 16.96 13.42
N ILE A 461 10.88 18.06 12.84
CA ILE A 461 11.09 19.32 13.56
C ILE A 461 9.78 19.79 14.17
N TYR A 462 8.68 19.78 13.41
CA TYR A 462 7.38 20.18 13.90
C TYR A 462 6.89 19.30 15.05
N GLU A 463 7.03 17.97 14.97
CA GLU A 463 6.68 17.11 16.10
C GLU A 463 7.61 17.32 17.31
N CYS A 464 8.89 17.63 17.07
CA CYS A 464 9.83 17.98 18.13
C CYS A 464 9.44 19.30 18.82
N VAL A 465 9.00 20.31 18.06
CA VAL A 465 8.46 21.57 18.60
C VAL A 465 7.25 21.28 19.49
N ARG A 466 6.29 20.47 19.03
CA ARG A 466 5.12 20.08 19.84
C ARG A 466 5.50 19.33 21.11
N THR A 467 6.53 18.50 21.03
CA THR A 467 7.09 17.78 22.18
C THR A 467 7.68 18.76 23.19
N VAL A 468 8.55 19.66 22.74
CA VAL A 468 9.21 20.68 23.58
C VAL A 468 8.19 21.60 24.26
N THR A 469 7.08 21.95 23.60
CA THR A 469 6.02 22.77 24.22
C THR A 469 5.19 22.03 25.26
N THR A 470 5.23 20.70 25.29
CA THR A 470 4.37 19.90 26.19
C THR A 470 5.13 19.41 27.43
N ILE A 471 6.44 19.16 27.30
CA ILE A 471 7.30 18.71 28.40
C ILE A 471 7.63 19.85 29.37
N TYR A 472 8.33 19.53 30.47
CA TYR A 472 8.78 20.55 31.42
C TYR A 472 9.68 21.59 30.72
N PRO A 473 9.42 22.90 30.89
CA PRO A 473 10.00 23.94 30.05
C PRO A 473 11.51 24.07 30.22
N ASN A 474 12.22 24.16 29.09
CA ASN A 474 13.65 24.44 29.01
C ASN A 474 13.87 25.61 28.05
N SER A 475 14.54 26.67 28.50
CA SER A 475 14.75 27.89 27.70
C SER A 475 15.51 27.61 26.40
N THR A 476 16.58 26.82 26.44
CA THR A 476 17.41 26.53 25.26
C THR A 476 16.64 25.77 24.17
N LEU A 477 15.78 24.82 24.55
CA LEU A 477 14.94 24.09 23.61
C LEU A 477 13.80 24.95 23.06
N LEU A 478 13.20 25.80 23.90
CA LEU A 478 12.16 26.74 23.47
C LEU A 478 12.71 27.78 22.49
N ASP A 479 13.92 28.28 22.72
CA ASP A 479 14.61 29.18 21.79
C ASP A 479 14.88 28.50 20.43
N ALA A 480 15.36 27.25 20.44
CA ALA A 480 15.57 26.47 19.21
C ALA A 480 14.26 26.15 18.47
N ALA A 481 13.19 25.84 19.21
CA ALA A 481 11.86 25.62 18.68
C ALA A 481 11.28 26.91 18.04
N ALA A 482 11.43 28.05 18.72
CA ALA A 482 11.01 29.36 18.21
C ALA A 482 11.78 29.75 16.94
N ALA A 483 13.09 29.50 16.88
CA ALA A 483 13.89 29.73 15.68
C ALA A 483 13.41 28.87 14.49
N SER A 484 13.07 27.61 14.74
CA SER A 484 12.52 26.71 13.71
C SER A 484 11.15 27.17 13.20
N ILE A 485 10.26 27.61 14.11
CA ILE A 485 8.96 28.19 13.76
C ILE A 485 9.10 29.47 12.95
N SER A 486 10.03 30.36 13.33
CA SER A 486 10.28 31.61 12.60
C SER A 486 10.57 31.32 11.12
N ARG A 487 11.40 30.30 10.86
CA ARG A 487 11.70 29.88 9.49
C ARG A 487 10.48 29.29 8.76
N PHE A 488 9.60 28.59 9.46
CA PHE A 488 8.37 28.07 8.89
C PHE A 488 7.38 29.18 8.49
N ILE A 489 7.23 30.22 9.33
CA ILE A 489 6.36 31.37 9.04
C ILE A 489 6.91 32.21 7.87
N SER A 490 8.23 32.38 7.80
CA SER A 490 8.89 33.14 6.72
C SER A 490 9.05 32.37 5.39
N SER A 491 8.58 31.13 5.30
CA SER A 491 8.68 30.33 4.09
C SER A 491 7.59 30.68 3.08
N ASP A 492 7.91 30.62 1.78
CA ASP A 492 6.92 30.81 0.71
C ASP A 492 5.90 29.66 0.62
N ASN A 493 6.24 28.47 1.10
CA ASN A 493 5.34 27.33 1.10
C ASN A 493 4.21 27.48 2.14
N HIS A 494 2.95 27.52 1.68
CA HIS A 494 1.76 27.67 2.53
C HIS A 494 1.66 26.59 3.61
N ASN A 495 2.06 25.34 3.31
CA ASN A 495 2.05 24.26 4.31
C ASN A 495 3.03 24.55 5.46
N LEU A 496 4.20 25.13 5.16
CA LEU A 496 5.16 25.50 6.18
C LEU A 496 4.67 26.69 6.99
N LYS A 497 4.08 27.72 6.35
CA LYS A 497 3.44 28.82 7.08
C LYS A 497 2.36 28.29 8.04
N TYR A 498 1.53 27.37 7.58
CA TYR A 498 0.50 26.72 8.40
C TYR A 498 1.09 25.99 9.61
N LEU A 499 2.17 25.21 9.42
CA LEU A 499 2.88 24.56 10.51
C LEU A 499 3.51 25.58 11.48
N GLY A 500 4.06 26.67 10.95
CA GLY A 500 4.64 27.77 11.74
C GLY A 500 3.59 28.44 12.63
N VAL A 501 2.46 28.87 12.07
CA VAL A 501 1.34 29.46 12.81
C VAL A 501 0.78 28.49 13.85
N THR A 502 0.62 27.21 13.49
CA THR A 502 0.11 26.19 14.42
C THR A 502 1.11 25.89 15.54
N GLY A 503 2.40 25.82 15.24
CA GLY A 503 3.47 25.62 16.22
C GLY A 503 3.60 26.82 17.17
N LEU A 504 3.52 28.04 16.64
CA LEU A 504 3.52 29.26 17.45
C LEU A 504 2.32 29.26 18.41
N ALA A 505 1.13 28.91 17.94
CA ALA A 505 -0.07 28.82 18.78
C ALA A 505 0.07 27.85 19.96
N ALA A 506 0.90 26.81 19.83
CA ALA A 506 1.23 25.91 20.94
C ALA A 506 2.17 26.59 21.95
N ILE A 507 3.19 27.32 21.50
CA ILE A 507 4.12 28.05 22.38
C ILE A 507 3.44 29.19 23.13
N VAL A 508 2.61 30.00 22.44
CA VAL A 508 2.01 31.22 23.03
C VAL A 508 1.14 30.91 24.24
N LYS A 509 0.52 29.73 24.29
CA LYS A 509 -0.34 29.31 25.40
C LYS A 509 0.38 29.37 26.75
N ASP A 510 1.62 28.92 26.79
CA ASP A 510 2.42 28.79 28.02
C ASP A 510 3.56 29.83 28.10
N HIS A 511 4.02 30.34 26.95
CA HIS A 511 5.13 31.30 26.84
C HIS A 511 4.84 32.45 25.86
N PRO A 512 4.05 33.47 26.27
CA PRO A 512 3.63 34.58 25.40
C PRO A 512 4.78 35.42 24.82
N ARG A 513 5.97 35.40 25.43
CA ARG A 513 7.14 36.21 25.01
C ARG A 513 7.57 35.93 23.55
N TYR A 514 7.49 34.68 23.11
CA TYR A 514 7.91 34.29 21.76
C TYR A 514 6.94 34.78 20.67
N ALA A 515 5.71 35.11 21.04
CA ALA A 515 4.70 35.61 20.12
C ALA A 515 5.03 37.01 19.58
N ALA A 516 5.56 37.87 20.45
CA ALA A 516 5.78 39.29 20.15
C ALA A 516 6.75 39.50 18.98
N ALA A 517 7.79 38.65 18.87
CA ALA A 517 8.79 38.74 17.80
C ALA A 517 8.24 38.38 16.41
N HIS A 518 7.16 37.60 16.35
CA HIS A 518 6.60 37.09 15.09
C HIS A 518 5.24 37.73 14.73
N GLN A 519 4.77 38.71 15.50
CA GLN A 519 3.44 39.30 15.32
C GLN A 519 3.20 39.83 13.91
N MET A 520 4.17 40.56 13.31
CA MET A 520 4.03 41.09 11.95
C MET A 520 3.92 39.97 10.91
N ALA A 521 4.81 38.98 10.95
CA ALA A 521 4.79 37.85 10.02
C ALA A 521 3.51 37.00 10.14
N VAL A 522 2.93 36.91 11.33
CA VAL A 522 1.61 36.26 11.54
C VAL A 522 0.49 37.08 10.89
N ILE A 523 0.53 38.41 10.96
CA ILE A 523 -0.50 39.26 10.33
C ILE A 523 -0.43 39.16 8.81
N ASP A 524 0.78 39.09 8.24
CA ASP A 524 0.97 38.89 6.79
C ASP A 524 0.31 37.57 6.31
N CYS A 525 0.17 36.58 7.20
CA CYS A 525 -0.54 35.34 6.90
C CYS A 525 -2.07 35.49 6.76
N LEU A 526 -2.67 36.64 7.12
CA LEU A 526 -4.09 36.94 6.84
C LEU A 526 -4.32 37.32 5.37
N GLU A 527 -3.29 37.81 4.69
CA GLU A 527 -3.33 38.22 3.28
C GLU A 527 -2.99 37.06 2.33
N ASP A 528 -2.60 35.90 2.86
CA ASP A 528 -2.27 34.70 2.09
C ASP A 528 -3.51 34.11 1.38
N PRO A 529 -3.41 33.58 0.14
CA PRO A 529 -4.56 33.04 -0.58
C PRO A 529 -5.22 31.81 0.08
N ASP A 530 -4.55 31.09 0.99
CA ASP A 530 -5.10 29.88 1.63
C ASP A 530 -6.05 30.21 2.79
N GLU A 531 -7.34 29.92 2.62
CA GLU A 531 -8.38 30.09 3.64
C GLU A 531 -8.11 29.30 4.93
N THR A 532 -7.47 28.13 4.85
CA THR A 532 -7.12 27.32 6.02
C THR A 532 -6.07 28.02 6.87
N LEU A 533 -5.09 28.65 6.22
CA LEU A 533 -4.07 29.45 6.87
C LEU A 533 -4.69 30.70 7.51
N LYS A 534 -5.51 31.46 6.78
CA LYS A 534 -6.23 32.62 7.32
C LYS A 534 -7.00 32.28 8.59
N ARG A 535 -7.83 31.21 8.55
CA ARG A 535 -8.61 30.75 9.71
C ARG A 535 -7.73 30.44 10.91
N LYS A 536 -6.58 29.79 10.68
CA LYS A 536 -5.67 29.44 11.78
C LYS A 536 -4.93 30.67 12.33
N THR A 537 -4.57 31.61 11.47
CA THR A 537 -3.98 32.90 11.82
C THR A 537 -4.92 33.73 12.70
N LEU A 538 -6.23 33.75 12.40
CA LEU A 538 -7.23 34.43 13.23
C LEU A 538 -7.28 33.86 14.67
N ASP A 539 -7.29 32.53 14.83
CA ASP A 539 -7.23 31.84 16.13
C ASP A 539 -5.95 32.21 16.89
N LEU A 540 -4.81 32.31 16.20
CA LEU A 540 -3.55 32.72 16.81
C LEU A 540 -3.56 34.20 17.24
N LEU A 541 -4.03 35.12 16.39
CA LEU A 541 -4.09 36.55 16.71
C LEU A 541 -4.96 36.81 17.95
N TYR A 542 -6.09 36.10 18.07
CA TYR A 542 -6.90 36.15 19.27
C TYR A 542 -6.10 35.75 20.53
N ARG A 543 -5.37 34.64 20.48
CA ARG A 543 -4.54 34.16 21.62
C ARG A 543 -3.32 35.04 21.92
N MET A 544 -2.82 35.77 20.93
CA MET A 544 -1.68 36.69 21.07
C MET A 544 -2.08 38.07 21.61
N THR A 545 -3.38 38.31 21.82
CA THR A 545 -3.91 39.59 22.28
C THR A 545 -3.47 39.85 23.73
N ASN A 546 -2.86 41.00 23.95
CA ASN A 546 -2.41 41.51 25.24
C ASN A 546 -2.79 43.00 25.37
N PRO A 547 -2.69 43.61 26.57
CA PRO A 547 -3.09 45.00 26.78
C PRO A 547 -2.35 46.03 25.90
N VAL A 548 -1.19 45.67 25.33
CA VAL A 548 -0.36 46.57 24.51
C VAL A 548 -0.74 46.50 23.02
N ASN A 549 -1.14 45.33 22.51
CA ASN A 549 -1.42 45.11 21.09
C ASN A 549 -2.92 44.97 20.75
N VAL A 550 -3.80 45.05 21.75
CA VAL A 550 -5.25 44.84 21.58
C VAL A 550 -5.89 45.79 20.56
N GLU A 551 -5.61 47.09 20.63
CA GLU A 551 -6.20 48.07 19.70
C GLU A 551 -5.80 47.76 18.25
N PHE A 552 -4.52 47.41 18.05
CA PHE A 552 -3.98 47.10 16.74
C PHE A 552 -4.54 45.78 16.17
N ILE A 553 -4.62 44.72 16.99
CA ILE A 553 -5.19 43.43 16.56
C ILE A 553 -6.68 43.58 16.23
N VAL A 554 -7.45 44.25 17.08
CA VAL A 554 -8.88 44.48 16.86
C VAL A 554 -9.13 45.28 15.59
N ALA A 555 -8.31 46.31 15.31
CA ALA A 555 -8.40 47.06 14.05
C ALA A 555 -8.20 46.16 12.83
N LYS A 556 -7.16 45.31 12.83
CA LYS A 556 -6.90 44.37 11.73
C LYS A 556 -7.99 43.31 11.57
N LEU A 557 -8.49 42.75 12.67
CA LEU A 557 -9.62 41.81 12.65
C LEU A 557 -10.90 42.44 12.10
N THR A 558 -11.17 43.71 12.43
CA THR A 558 -12.33 44.45 11.92
C THR A 558 -12.19 44.72 10.41
N THR A 559 -10.99 45.07 9.93
CA THR A 559 -10.73 45.22 8.49
C THR A 559 -10.96 43.90 7.76
N PHE A 560 -10.38 42.81 8.28
CA PHE A 560 -10.58 41.48 7.71
C PHE A 560 -12.05 41.08 7.67
N LEU A 561 -12.82 41.35 8.74
CA LEU A 561 -14.25 41.08 8.81
C LEU A 561 -15.07 41.82 7.73
N ARG A 562 -14.65 43.02 7.31
CA ARG A 562 -15.33 43.80 6.26
C ARG A 562 -15.12 43.21 4.87
N GLU A 563 -13.98 42.58 4.64
CA GLU A 563 -13.58 42.00 3.35
C GLU A 563 -13.93 40.51 3.26
N ALA A 564 -14.12 39.84 4.40
CA ALA A 564 -14.40 38.42 4.48
C ALA A 564 -15.78 38.10 3.88
N THR A 565 -15.76 37.40 2.74
CA THR A 565 -16.91 36.67 2.20
C THR A 565 -16.69 35.19 2.51
N ASP A 566 -17.50 34.61 3.39
CA ASP A 566 -17.45 33.15 3.58
C ASP A 566 -18.04 32.49 2.33
N VAL A 567 -17.23 31.71 1.62
CA VAL A 567 -17.66 30.96 0.42
C VAL A 567 -18.51 29.73 0.81
N PHE A 568 -18.55 29.37 2.10
CA PHE A 568 -19.21 28.19 2.63
C PHE A 568 -20.44 28.49 3.52
N LEU A 569 -20.81 29.77 3.67
CA LEU A 569 -22.11 30.23 4.18
C LEU A 569 -22.92 30.80 3.00
#